data_AF-A0A845LV12-F1
#
_entry.id   AF-A0A845LV12-F1
#
_cell.length_a   1.000
_cell.length_b   1.000
_cell.length_c   1.000
_cell.angle_alpha   90.00
_cell.angle_beta   90.00
_cell.angle_gamma   90.00
#
_symmetry.space_group_name_H-M   'P 1'
#
loop_
_entity.id
_entity.type
_entity.pdbx_description
1 polymer ?
#
loop_
_entity_poly.entity_id
_entity_poly.type
_entity_poly.pdbx_seq_one_letter_code
_entity_poly.pdbx_strand_id
1 'polypeptide(L)'
;MISGLVEDGRYGIVLDASLSGGASFSEVLVEREGKLIRRFGTSGASNKSPTYRFDFRLTEDVDRDGWVEIPTLISPVGYDRVAKRDVPWITLWNHWDSEGNMVPVFRTYDDQSLGFRIMLPQSWDNTVTLTRNDQGIAFAEVQEDGIERVKILEVIVIKRSDAEQVDAQMKSLGYFELSRTMDHFYYGKTFSHDTLTMTEFGMTEQQLADAFAVLN
;
A
#
# COMPACT_ATOMS: atom_id res chain seq x y z
N MET A 1 -18.48 4.49 2.34
CA MET A 1 -19.39 3.48 1.76
C MET A 1 -19.13 3.44 0.28
N ILE A 2 -18.95 2.25 -0.26
CA ILE A 2 -18.75 2.00 -1.69
C ILE A 2 -19.66 0.83 -2.10
N SER A 3 -20.06 0.79 -3.36
CA SER A 3 -20.84 -0.31 -3.94
C SER A 3 -20.18 -0.76 -5.23
N GLY A 4 -20.16 -2.07 -5.46
CA GLY A 4 -19.52 -2.69 -6.61
C GLY A 4 -19.61 -4.20 -6.52
N LEU A 5 -18.79 -4.91 -7.30
CA LEU A 5 -18.62 -6.35 -7.18
C LEU A 5 -17.83 -6.67 -5.90
N VAL A 6 -18.29 -7.63 -5.11
CA VAL A 6 -17.68 -7.94 -3.79
C VAL A 6 -17.41 -9.41 -3.56
N GLU A 7 -18.26 -10.30 -4.08
CA GLU A 7 -18.19 -11.74 -3.84
C GLU A 7 -18.50 -12.49 -5.13
N ASP A 8 -17.51 -13.15 -5.73
CA ASP A 8 -17.70 -14.01 -6.90
C ASP A 8 -18.59 -13.37 -8.00
N GLY A 9 -18.36 -12.08 -8.27
CA GLY A 9 -19.08 -11.28 -9.26
C GLY A 9 -20.46 -10.78 -8.82
N ARG A 10 -20.81 -10.92 -7.53
CA ARG A 10 -22.06 -10.38 -6.98
C ARG A 10 -21.88 -8.94 -6.52
N TYR A 11 -22.91 -8.13 -6.76
CA TYR A 11 -22.97 -6.77 -6.25
C TYR A 11 -23.20 -6.73 -4.75
N GLY A 12 -22.60 -5.74 -4.12
CA GLY A 12 -22.80 -5.47 -2.71
C GLY A 12 -22.43 -4.05 -2.32
N ILE A 13 -22.47 -3.82 -1.01
CA ILE A 13 -22.12 -2.56 -0.37
C ILE A 13 -21.08 -2.86 0.70
N VAL A 14 -20.01 -2.07 0.69
CA VAL A 14 -18.99 -2.11 1.74
C VAL A 14 -19.06 -0.81 2.55
N LEU A 15 -19.18 -0.98 3.86
CA LEU A 15 -19.29 0.10 4.84
C LEU A 15 -18.03 0.15 5.68
N ASP A 16 -17.21 1.19 5.50
CA ASP A 16 -16.10 1.45 6.39
C ASP A 16 -16.53 2.26 7.61
N ALA A 17 -15.96 1.92 8.75
CA ALA A 17 -16.12 2.65 9.99
C ALA A 17 -14.76 2.82 10.67
N SER A 18 -14.57 4.00 11.27
CA SER A 18 -13.44 4.27 12.16
C SER A 18 -13.80 3.90 13.60
N LEU A 19 -12.77 3.53 14.35
CA LEU A 19 -12.82 3.28 15.78
C LEU A 19 -11.92 4.29 16.50
N SER A 20 -12.12 4.42 17.81
CA SER A 20 -11.21 5.21 18.65
C SER A 20 -9.78 4.70 18.54
N GLY A 21 -8.81 5.62 18.44
CA GLY A 21 -7.38 5.27 18.36
C GLY A 21 -6.86 5.00 16.95
N GLY A 22 -7.62 5.33 15.90
CA GLY A 22 -7.17 5.27 14.50
C GLY A 22 -7.42 3.93 13.81
N ALA A 23 -7.90 2.91 14.53
CA ALA A 23 -8.31 1.65 13.93
C ALA A 23 -9.53 1.83 13.03
N SER A 24 -9.69 0.92 12.05
CA SER A 24 -10.82 0.90 11.13
C SER A 24 -11.32 -0.52 10.89
N PHE A 25 -12.55 -0.65 10.40
CA PHE A 25 -13.08 -1.92 9.91
C PHE A 25 -14.06 -1.72 8.76
N SER A 26 -14.32 -2.81 8.05
CA SER A 26 -15.32 -2.86 6.98
C SER A 26 -16.42 -3.88 7.29
N GLU A 27 -17.66 -3.53 6.96
CA GLU A 27 -18.81 -4.44 6.88
C GLU A 27 -19.18 -4.66 5.43
N VAL A 28 -19.35 -5.92 5.03
CA VAL A 28 -19.72 -6.28 3.66
C VAL A 28 -21.14 -6.80 3.67
N LEU A 29 -22.00 -6.18 2.86
CA LEU A 29 -23.36 -6.59 2.61
C LEU A 29 -23.47 -7.04 1.16
N VAL A 30 -23.81 -8.29 0.92
CA VAL A 30 -23.93 -8.86 -0.44
C VAL A 30 -25.41 -8.97 -0.81
N GLU A 31 -25.75 -8.63 -2.04
CA GLU A 31 -27.09 -8.87 -2.58
C GLU A 31 -27.30 -10.36 -2.82
N ARG A 32 -28.34 -10.92 -2.18
CA ARG A 32 -28.81 -12.28 -2.42
C ARG A 32 -30.34 -12.29 -2.34
N GLU A 33 -30.98 -12.70 -3.44
CA GLU A 33 -32.44 -12.86 -3.54
C GLU A 33 -33.24 -11.58 -3.18
N GLY A 34 -32.76 -10.42 -3.64
CA GLY A 34 -33.36 -9.11 -3.41
C GLY A 34 -33.11 -8.55 -2.00
N LYS A 35 -32.19 -9.14 -1.22
CA LYS A 35 -31.88 -8.73 0.15
C LYS A 35 -30.38 -8.50 0.31
N LEU A 36 -30.02 -7.51 1.11
CA LEU A 36 -28.65 -7.31 1.58
C LEU A 36 -28.41 -8.20 2.79
N ILE A 37 -27.48 -9.14 2.65
CA ILE A 37 -27.10 -10.08 3.71
C ILE A 37 -25.69 -9.74 4.16
N ARG A 38 -25.50 -9.62 5.48
CA ARG A 38 -24.16 -9.45 6.05
C ARG A 38 -23.32 -10.66 5.72
N ARG A 39 -22.14 -10.41 5.16
CA ARG A 39 -21.27 -11.49 4.70
C ARG A 39 -20.59 -12.25 5.84
N PHE A 40 -20.19 -11.55 6.88
CA PHE A 40 -19.43 -12.11 8.01
C PHE A 40 -20.32 -12.36 9.23
N GLY A 41 -20.14 -13.52 9.85
CA GLY A 41 -20.80 -13.86 11.11
C GLY A 41 -20.22 -13.11 12.32
N THR A 42 -19.07 -12.47 12.15
CA THR A 42 -18.43 -11.62 13.16
C THR A 42 -18.58 -10.16 12.78
N SER A 43 -18.75 -9.31 13.79
CA SER A 43 -18.73 -7.87 13.56
C SER A 43 -17.34 -7.40 13.16
N GLY A 44 -17.26 -6.55 12.14
CA GLY A 44 -16.02 -5.92 11.69
C GLY A 44 -15.31 -5.16 12.81
N ALA A 45 -16.07 -4.61 13.77
CA ALA A 45 -15.53 -3.95 14.96
C ALA A 45 -14.76 -4.88 15.92
N SER A 46 -14.88 -6.21 15.77
CA SER A 46 -14.10 -7.17 16.53
C SER A 46 -12.66 -7.22 16.03
N ASN A 47 -11.67 -7.20 16.93
CA ASN A 47 -10.26 -7.41 16.55
C ASN A 47 -9.96 -8.83 16.01
N LYS A 48 -10.95 -9.74 16.07
CA LYS A 48 -10.91 -11.05 15.42
C LYS A 48 -11.54 -11.03 14.03
N SER A 49 -12.11 -9.91 13.60
CA SER A 49 -12.63 -9.77 12.25
C SER A 49 -11.47 -9.72 11.26
N PRO A 50 -11.55 -10.46 10.14
CA PRO A 50 -10.58 -10.32 9.07
C PRO A 50 -10.59 -8.91 8.46
N THR A 51 -11.68 -8.15 8.59
CA THR A 51 -11.79 -6.76 8.12
C THR A 51 -11.30 -5.71 9.13
N TYR A 52 -10.85 -6.12 10.32
CA TYR A 52 -10.33 -5.18 11.33
C TYR A 52 -8.90 -4.76 11.00
N ARG A 53 -8.60 -3.47 11.13
CA ARG A 53 -7.29 -2.88 10.88
C ARG A 53 -6.87 -1.97 12.02
N PHE A 54 -5.59 -2.02 12.36
CA PHE A 54 -4.99 -1.16 13.40
C PHE A 54 -4.71 0.28 12.91
N ASP A 55 -4.93 0.54 11.64
CA ASP A 55 -4.77 1.84 10.96
C ASP A 55 -6.06 2.18 10.19
N PHE A 56 -6.21 3.44 9.79
CA PHE A 56 -7.33 3.92 9.00
C PHE A 56 -7.07 3.67 7.52
N ARG A 57 -7.75 2.66 6.95
CA ARG A 57 -7.77 2.38 5.52
C ARG A 57 -9.21 2.14 5.07
N LEU A 58 -9.58 2.83 4.00
CA LEU A 58 -10.88 2.70 3.36
C LEU A 58 -10.83 1.62 2.29
N THR A 59 -11.97 1.00 2.06
CA THR A 59 -12.23 0.15 0.90
C THR A 59 -12.35 1.00 -0.35
N GLU A 60 -11.88 0.47 -1.47
CA GLU A 60 -11.75 1.18 -2.74
C GLU A 60 -11.78 0.15 -3.88
N ASP A 61 -12.23 0.58 -5.06
CA ASP A 61 -11.99 -0.11 -6.33
C ASP A 61 -10.68 0.47 -6.89
N VAL A 62 -9.56 -0.08 -6.42
CA VAL A 62 -8.23 0.54 -6.56
C VAL A 62 -7.70 0.37 -7.98
N ASP A 63 -7.95 -0.77 -8.61
CA ASP A 63 -7.53 -1.04 -9.98
C ASP A 63 -8.61 -0.71 -11.05
N ARG A 64 -9.80 -0.28 -10.60
CA ARG A 64 -10.91 0.21 -11.44
C ARG A 64 -11.51 -0.87 -12.31
N ASP A 65 -11.49 -2.12 -11.85
CA ASP A 65 -12.12 -3.25 -12.54
C ASP A 65 -13.60 -3.44 -12.16
N GLY A 66 -14.10 -2.64 -11.21
CA GLY A 66 -15.47 -2.66 -10.69
C GLY A 66 -15.66 -3.54 -9.46
N TRP A 67 -14.62 -4.25 -9.02
CA TRP A 67 -14.58 -4.91 -7.72
C TRP A 67 -14.20 -3.94 -6.62
N VAL A 68 -14.71 -4.21 -5.43
CA VAL A 68 -14.33 -3.47 -4.24
C VAL A 68 -13.29 -4.28 -3.51
N GLU A 69 -12.06 -3.77 -3.45
CA GLU A 69 -11.00 -4.38 -2.66
C GLU A 69 -11.12 -3.96 -1.19
N ILE A 70 -10.89 -4.95 -0.32
CA ILE A 70 -10.89 -4.77 1.12
C ILE A 70 -9.46 -4.83 1.64
N PRO A 71 -8.98 -3.77 2.30
CA PRO A 71 -7.61 -3.73 2.77
C PRO A 71 -7.43 -4.60 4.02
N THR A 72 -6.29 -5.28 4.06
CA THR A 72 -5.66 -5.85 5.25
C THR A 72 -4.23 -5.31 5.38
N LEU A 73 -3.62 -5.49 6.55
CA LEU A 73 -2.29 -4.95 6.84
C LEU A 73 -1.26 -6.07 6.95
N ILE A 74 -0.16 -5.94 6.21
CA ILE A 74 1.01 -6.82 6.26
C ILE A 74 2.19 -6.04 6.88
N SER A 75 2.86 -6.66 7.84
CA SER A 75 4.07 -6.11 8.42
C SER A 75 5.25 -6.34 7.46
N PRO A 76 6.07 -5.32 7.17
CA PRO A 76 7.34 -5.53 6.50
C PRO A 76 8.27 -6.44 7.31
N VAL A 77 9.25 -7.05 6.64
CA VAL A 77 10.24 -7.92 7.28
C VAL A 77 11.00 -7.16 8.37
N GLY A 78 11.13 -7.76 9.55
CA GLY A 78 11.89 -7.22 10.68
C GLY A 78 11.11 -6.30 11.64
N TYR A 79 9.80 -6.13 11.44
CA TYR A 79 8.95 -5.28 12.29
C TYR A 79 8.19 -6.02 13.40
N ASP A 80 8.45 -7.31 13.62
CA ASP A 80 7.70 -8.18 14.58
C ASP A 80 7.74 -7.69 16.03
N ARG A 81 8.75 -6.87 16.39
CA ARG A 81 8.96 -6.34 17.74
C ARG A 81 8.73 -4.83 17.85
N VAL A 82 8.27 -4.20 16.78
CA VAL A 82 7.98 -2.76 16.73
C VAL A 82 6.55 -2.53 17.21
N ALA A 83 6.30 -1.44 17.93
CA ALA A 83 4.94 -1.10 18.34
C ALA A 83 4.08 -0.86 17.11
N LYS A 84 2.84 -1.38 17.08
CA LYS A 84 1.97 -1.37 15.88
C LYS A 84 1.78 0.00 15.22
N ARG A 85 1.82 1.08 16.00
CA ARG A 85 1.68 2.47 15.53
C ARG A 85 2.91 2.98 14.76
N ASP A 86 4.07 2.35 14.97
CA ASP A 86 5.36 2.73 14.40
C ASP A 86 5.75 1.81 13.22
N VAL A 87 4.91 0.83 12.88
CA VAL A 87 5.11 -0.06 11.73
C VAL A 87 4.64 0.64 10.45
N PRO A 88 5.48 0.75 9.41
CA PRO A 88 5.07 1.24 8.09
C PRO A 88 4.32 0.12 7.36
N TRP A 89 3.05 -0.07 7.69
CA TRP A 89 2.22 -1.16 7.16
C TRP A 89 2.12 -1.13 5.64
N ILE A 90 2.31 -2.30 5.03
CA ILE A 90 1.92 -2.56 3.64
C ILE A 90 0.44 -2.93 3.64
N THR A 91 -0.34 -2.36 2.74
CA THR A 91 -1.73 -2.77 2.54
C THR A 91 -1.77 -3.88 1.52
N LEU A 92 -2.44 -4.97 1.89
CA LEU A 92 -2.85 -6.01 0.97
C LEU A 92 -4.32 -5.80 0.63
N TRP A 93 -4.60 -5.65 -0.65
CA TRP A 93 -5.95 -5.50 -1.19
C TRP A 93 -6.50 -6.88 -1.54
N ASN A 94 -7.72 -7.16 -1.10
CA ASN A 94 -8.32 -8.48 -1.21
C ASN A 94 -9.72 -8.41 -1.81
N HIS A 95 -10.03 -9.38 -2.67
CA HIS A 95 -11.40 -9.77 -2.98
C HIS A 95 -11.89 -10.82 -1.97
N TRP A 96 -13.17 -11.15 -2.05
CA TRP A 96 -13.75 -12.28 -1.31
C TRP A 96 -14.28 -13.34 -2.26
N ASP A 97 -13.93 -14.59 -1.97
CA ASP A 97 -14.59 -15.70 -2.64
C ASP A 97 -15.97 -16.00 -2.02
N SER A 98 -16.71 -16.89 -2.67
CA SER A 98 -18.05 -17.29 -2.24
C SER A 98 -18.07 -18.07 -0.92
N GLU A 99 -16.93 -18.59 -0.45
CA GLU A 99 -16.77 -19.24 0.84
C GLU A 99 -16.48 -18.23 1.96
N GLY A 100 -15.98 -17.05 1.61
CA GLY A 100 -15.69 -15.96 2.51
C GLY A 100 -14.23 -15.98 2.95
N ASN A 101 -13.35 -16.48 2.07
CA ASN A 101 -11.92 -16.31 2.21
C ASN A 101 -11.49 -15.03 1.51
N MET A 102 -10.43 -14.42 2.04
CA MET A 102 -9.76 -13.29 1.40
C MET A 102 -8.86 -13.81 0.27
N VAL A 103 -9.02 -13.25 -0.92
CA VAL A 103 -8.20 -13.55 -2.09
C VAL A 103 -7.29 -12.34 -2.35
N PRO A 104 -5.98 -12.45 -2.12
CA PRO A 104 -5.01 -11.40 -2.41
C PRO A 104 -5.06 -10.96 -3.87
N VAL A 105 -5.09 -9.64 -4.13
CA VAL A 105 -5.09 -9.08 -5.49
C VAL A 105 -3.75 -8.38 -5.77
N PHE A 106 -3.47 -7.29 -5.06
CA PHE A 106 -2.21 -6.55 -5.13
C PHE A 106 -1.91 -5.90 -3.78
N ARG A 107 -0.71 -5.31 -3.68
CA ARG A 107 -0.22 -4.64 -2.48
C ARG A 107 0.09 -3.18 -2.77
N THR A 108 -0.11 -2.34 -1.78
CA THR A 108 0.34 -0.94 -1.83
C THR A 108 1.08 -0.55 -0.56
N TYR A 109 2.03 0.35 -0.71
CA TYR A 109 2.47 1.18 0.40
C TYR A 109 1.80 2.55 0.26
N ASP A 110 1.12 3.00 1.32
CA ASP A 110 0.49 4.31 1.36
C ASP A 110 1.09 5.12 2.51
N ASP A 111 1.56 6.34 2.23
CA ASP A 111 1.88 7.33 3.26
C ASP A 111 0.86 8.47 3.17
N GLN A 112 -0.17 8.38 4.01
CA GLN A 112 -1.23 9.39 4.09
C GLN A 112 -0.70 10.77 4.54
N SER A 113 0.38 10.80 5.32
CA SER A 113 0.96 12.05 5.82
C SER A 113 1.77 12.78 4.75
N LEU A 114 2.42 12.02 3.86
CA LEU A 114 3.18 12.55 2.74
C LEU A 114 2.38 12.60 1.43
N GLY A 115 1.16 12.05 1.41
CA GLY A 115 0.20 12.21 0.32
C GLY A 115 0.49 11.35 -0.91
N PHE A 116 1.01 10.14 -0.74
CA PHE A 116 1.28 9.25 -1.88
C PHE A 116 0.99 7.77 -1.60
N ARG A 117 0.86 7.01 -2.69
CA ARG A 117 0.68 5.56 -2.77
C ARG A 117 1.64 4.98 -3.81
N ILE A 118 2.15 3.78 -3.55
CA ILE A 118 2.95 2.99 -4.48
C ILE A 118 2.37 1.58 -4.55
N MET A 119 1.98 1.14 -5.74
CA MET A 119 1.64 -0.26 -5.99
C MET A 119 2.91 -1.11 -5.99
N LEU A 120 2.96 -2.16 -5.17
CA LEU A 120 4.17 -2.98 -4.99
C LEU A 120 4.16 -4.19 -5.94
N PRO A 121 5.31 -4.59 -6.51
CA PRO A 121 5.40 -5.78 -7.34
C PRO A 121 5.17 -7.03 -6.49
N GLN A 122 4.52 -8.03 -7.07
CA GLN A 122 4.29 -9.32 -6.41
C GLN A 122 5.60 -10.04 -6.03
N SER A 123 6.70 -9.79 -6.75
CA SER A 123 8.01 -10.37 -6.43
C SER A 123 8.58 -9.93 -5.09
N TRP A 124 8.04 -8.86 -4.49
CA TRP A 124 8.49 -8.33 -3.19
C TRP A 124 7.78 -9.00 -2.00
N ASP A 125 6.91 -9.97 -2.28
CA ASP A 125 6.09 -10.63 -1.28
C ASP A 125 6.93 -11.30 -0.19
N ASN A 126 6.81 -10.77 1.03
CA ASN A 126 7.49 -11.27 2.24
C ASN A 126 9.02 -11.15 2.21
N THR A 127 9.60 -10.41 1.26
CA THR A 127 11.05 -10.19 1.16
C THR A 127 11.44 -8.75 1.47
N VAL A 128 10.50 -7.80 1.51
CA VAL A 128 10.84 -6.38 1.70
C VAL A 128 10.74 -5.89 3.14
N THR A 129 11.71 -5.06 3.50
CA THR A 129 11.70 -4.21 4.68
C THR A 129 11.66 -2.74 4.27
N LEU A 130 11.08 -1.91 5.13
CA LEU A 130 10.79 -0.51 4.86
C LEU A 130 11.51 0.36 5.89
N THR A 131 11.95 1.56 5.52
CA THR A 131 12.47 2.58 6.45
C THR A 131 11.84 3.92 6.10
N ARG A 132 10.96 4.41 6.97
CA ARG A 132 10.19 5.65 6.79
C ARG A 132 10.73 6.76 7.69
N ASN A 133 10.81 7.97 7.15
CA ASN A 133 11.11 9.19 7.90
C ASN A 133 10.12 10.29 7.50
N ASP A 134 10.33 11.52 7.98
CA ASP A 134 9.42 12.65 7.75
C ASP A 134 9.45 13.21 6.33
N GLN A 135 10.37 12.75 5.49
CA GLN A 135 10.54 13.21 4.11
C GLN A 135 10.32 12.09 3.10
N GLY A 136 10.13 10.85 3.52
CA GLY A 136 10.00 9.76 2.56
C GLY A 136 10.14 8.36 3.13
N ILE A 137 10.32 7.43 2.20
CA ILE A 137 10.39 5.99 2.43
C ILE A 137 11.51 5.38 1.59
N ALA A 138 12.26 4.45 2.18
CA ALA A 138 13.17 3.57 1.47
C ALA A 138 12.71 2.11 1.62
N PHE A 139 12.83 1.34 0.54
CA PHE A 139 12.56 -0.08 0.48
C PHE A 139 13.87 -0.82 0.28
N ALA A 140 14.01 -1.94 0.99
CA ALA A 140 15.11 -2.87 0.78
C ALA A 140 14.59 -4.30 0.75
N GLU A 141 15.12 -5.10 -0.15
CA GLU A 141 14.91 -6.54 -0.20
C GLU A 141 15.87 -7.22 0.79
N VAL A 142 15.32 -8.09 1.63
CA VAL A 142 16.05 -8.92 2.59
C VAL A 142 16.39 -10.22 1.88
N GLN A 143 17.67 -10.51 1.76
CA GLN A 143 18.17 -11.71 1.09
C GLN A 143 17.92 -12.97 1.94
N GLU A 144 18.09 -14.16 1.33
CA GLU A 144 17.79 -15.45 1.98
C GLU A 144 18.51 -15.67 3.31
N ASP A 145 19.69 -15.07 3.49
CA ASP A 145 20.46 -15.16 4.74
C ASP A 145 19.83 -14.35 5.89
N GLY A 146 18.85 -13.50 5.60
CA GLY A 146 18.14 -12.63 6.54
C GLY A 146 18.96 -11.46 7.08
N ILE A 147 20.23 -11.32 6.66
CA ILE A 147 21.19 -10.34 7.15
C ILE A 147 21.40 -9.27 6.09
N GLU A 148 21.67 -9.69 4.85
CA GLU A 148 21.94 -8.76 3.76
C GLU A 148 20.65 -8.07 3.30
N ARG A 149 20.76 -6.77 3.07
CA ARG A 149 19.66 -5.91 2.62
C ARG A 149 20.12 -5.10 1.44
N VAL A 150 19.43 -5.26 0.32
CA VAL A 150 19.71 -4.52 -0.90
C VAL A 150 18.65 -3.44 -1.03
N LYS A 151 19.06 -2.16 -1.05
CA LYS A 151 18.10 -1.06 -1.28
C LYS A 151 17.59 -1.17 -2.72
N ILE A 152 16.27 -1.11 -2.90
CA ILE A 152 15.62 -1.33 -4.21
C ILE A 152 14.84 -0.12 -4.71
N LEU A 153 14.37 0.72 -3.79
CA LEU A 153 13.56 1.90 -4.10
C LEU A 153 13.67 2.95 -2.98
N GLU A 154 13.66 4.22 -3.35
CA GLU A 154 13.52 5.35 -2.43
C GLU A 154 12.56 6.38 -3.03
N VAL A 155 11.63 6.89 -2.21
CA VAL A 155 10.73 7.98 -2.57
C VAL A 155 10.85 9.08 -1.54
N ILE A 156 11.08 10.30 -2.00
CA ILE A 156 11.27 11.50 -1.19
C ILE A 156 10.26 12.58 -1.61
N VAL A 157 9.70 13.26 -0.62
CA VAL A 157 8.75 14.36 -0.78
C VAL A 157 9.39 15.65 -0.31
N ILE A 158 9.43 16.64 -1.19
CA ILE A 158 10.02 17.96 -0.94
C ILE A 158 8.94 19.02 -1.06
N LYS A 159 8.92 19.99 -0.15
CA LYS A 159 8.02 21.14 -0.27
C LYS A 159 8.37 21.96 -1.51
N ARG A 160 7.35 22.48 -2.20
CA ARG A 160 7.52 23.32 -3.40
C ARG A 160 8.44 24.52 -3.14
N SER A 161 8.41 25.11 -1.95
CA SER A 161 9.28 26.25 -1.58
C SER A 161 10.78 25.92 -1.66
N ASP A 162 11.13 24.65 -1.49
CA ASP A 162 12.51 24.18 -1.41
C ASP A 162 12.92 23.43 -2.69
N ALA A 163 11.94 22.95 -3.46
CA ALA A 163 12.13 22.10 -4.63
C ALA A 163 13.05 22.73 -5.69
N GLU A 164 12.90 24.02 -5.99
CA GLU A 164 13.73 24.71 -7.00
C GLU A 164 15.22 24.71 -6.63
N GLN A 165 15.54 24.76 -5.33
CA GLN A 165 16.93 24.80 -4.85
C GLN A 165 17.57 23.42 -4.89
N VAL A 166 16.79 22.36 -4.67
CA VAL A 166 17.30 20.98 -4.56
C VAL A 166 17.14 20.17 -5.83
N ASP A 167 16.35 20.60 -6.82
CA ASP A 167 16.03 19.79 -8.01
C ASP A 167 17.29 19.32 -8.78
N ALA A 168 18.22 20.23 -9.04
CA ALA A 168 19.47 19.89 -9.73
C ALA A 168 20.32 18.90 -8.90
N GLN A 169 20.33 19.07 -7.58
CA GLN A 169 21.04 18.16 -6.67
C GLN A 169 20.38 16.77 -6.66
N MET A 170 19.05 16.70 -6.55
CA MET A 170 18.27 15.46 -6.57
C MET A 170 18.57 14.67 -7.84
N LYS A 171 18.50 15.33 -9.01
CA LYS A 171 18.83 14.72 -10.31
C LYS A 171 20.26 14.22 -10.38
N SER A 172 21.22 14.98 -9.85
CA SER A 172 22.63 14.55 -9.79
C SER A 172 22.85 13.31 -8.89
N LEU A 173 21.98 13.11 -7.90
CA LEU A 173 21.98 11.94 -7.03
C LEU A 173 21.22 10.75 -7.63
N GLY A 174 20.70 10.86 -8.86
CA GLY A 174 19.95 9.81 -9.55
C GLY A 174 18.47 9.74 -9.16
N TYR A 175 17.91 10.81 -8.58
CA TYR A 175 16.47 10.92 -8.42
C TYR A 175 15.81 11.52 -9.67
N PHE A 176 14.60 11.08 -9.95
CA PHE A 176 13.73 11.65 -10.98
C PHE A 176 12.40 12.08 -10.38
N GLU A 177 11.74 13.06 -10.99
CA GLU A 177 10.43 13.54 -10.53
C GLU A 177 9.36 12.50 -10.88
N LEU A 178 8.61 12.03 -9.88
CA LEU A 178 7.45 11.15 -10.03
C LEU A 178 6.17 11.94 -10.27
N SER A 179 5.98 13.01 -9.49
CA SER A 179 4.80 13.85 -9.56
C SER A 179 5.02 15.18 -8.84
N ARG A 180 4.05 16.09 -8.98
CA ARG A 180 4.01 17.36 -8.25
C ARG A 180 2.56 17.75 -7.93
N THR A 181 2.36 18.36 -6.76
CA THR A 181 1.12 19.03 -6.36
C THR A 181 1.39 20.52 -6.17
N MET A 182 0.38 21.29 -5.74
CA MET A 182 0.59 22.71 -5.39
C MET A 182 1.62 22.90 -4.28
N ASP A 183 1.74 21.94 -3.35
CA ASP A 183 2.58 22.12 -2.16
C ASP A 183 3.84 21.23 -2.15
N HIS A 184 3.87 20.15 -2.95
CA HIS A 184 4.93 19.15 -2.88
C HIS A 184 5.44 18.70 -4.25
N PHE A 185 6.71 18.31 -4.28
CA PHE A 185 7.35 17.56 -5.35
C PHE A 185 7.69 16.17 -4.82
N TYR A 186 7.43 15.15 -5.63
CA TYR A 186 7.70 13.76 -5.31
C TYR A 186 8.83 13.27 -6.20
N TYR A 187 9.89 12.76 -5.59
CA TYR A 187 11.06 12.24 -6.27
C TYR A 187 11.21 10.75 -6.00
N GLY A 188 11.53 9.98 -7.03
CA GLY A 188 11.83 8.56 -6.95
C GLY A 188 13.29 8.29 -7.29
N LYS A 189 13.86 7.24 -6.72
CA LYS A 189 15.13 6.67 -7.12
C LYS A 189 15.04 5.16 -7.06
N THR A 190 15.41 4.50 -8.15
CA THR A 190 15.44 3.05 -8.25
C THR A 190 16.88 2.56 -8.23
N PHE A 191 17.06 1.31 -7.80
CA PHE A 191 18.38 0.69 -7.68
C PHE A 191 18.47 -0.56 -8.55
N SER A 192 17.77 -0.57 -9.70
CA SER A 192 17.28 -1.76 -10.40
C SER A 192 18.31 -2.66 -11.08
N HIS A 193 19.59 -2.56 -10.71
CA HIS A 193 20.64 -3.36 -11.28
C HIS A 193 21.83 -3.50 -10.34
N ASP A 194 22.25 -4.74 -10.10
CA ASP A 194 23.62 -5.01 -9.69
C ASP A 194 24.47 -5.15 -10.96
N THR A 195 25.29 -4.14 -11.21
CA THR A 195 26.18 -4.08 -12.38
C THR A 195 27.18 -5.24 -12.46
N LEU A 196 27.41 -5.96 -11.36
CA LEU A 196 28.34 -7.09 -11.30
C LEU A 196 27.65 -8.42 -11.62
N THR A 197 26.39 -8.60 -11.22
CA THR A 197 25.66 -9.87 -11.40
C THR A 197 24.65 -9.83 -12.54
N MET A 198 24.36 -8.65 -13.10
CA MET A 198 23.28 -8.41 -14.07
C MET A 198 21.89 -8.83 -13.57
N THR A 199 21.74 -9.02 -12.25
CA THR A 199 20.46 -9.35 -11.64
C THR A 199 19.60 -8.09 -11.60
N GLU A 200 18.43 -8.17 -12.22
CA GLU A 200 17.39 -7.15 -12.06
C GLU A 200 16.64 -7.40 -10.76
N PHE A 201 16.60 -6.39 -9.90
CA PHE A 201 15.79 -6.36 -8.69
C PHE A 201 15.08 -5.01 -8.59
N GLY A 202 14.08 -4.89 -7.74
CA GLY A 202 13.34 -3.64 -7.58
C GLY A 202 12.43 -3.30 -8.78
N MET A 203 12.35 -2.00 -9.11
CA MET A 203 11.56 -1.47 -10.24
C MET A 203 12.45 -0.61 -11.14
N THR A 204 12.18 -0.60 -12.44
CA THR A 204 12.68 0.46 -13.35
C THR A 204 12.04 1.82 -13.03
N GLU A 205 12.61 2.91 -13.54
CA GLU A 205 12.03 4.25 -13.37
C GLU A 205 10.60 4.33 -13.92
N GLN A 206 10.36 3.72 -15.08
CA GLN A 206 9.03 3.68 -15.71
C GLN A 206 8.03 2.89 -14.87
N GLN A 207 8.41 1.70 -14.38
CA GLN A 207 7.53 0.91 -13.51
C GLN A 207 7.17 1.65 -12.22
N LEU A 208 8.13 2.39 -11.63
CA LEU A 208 7.85 3.21 -10.46
C LEU A 208 6.89 4.35 -10.80
N ALA A 209 7.11 5.04 -11.93
CA ALA A 209 6.22 6.12 -12.36
C ALA A 209 4.78 5.62 -12.59
N ASP A 210 4.62 4.43 -13.19
CA ASP A 210 3.31 3.82 -13.43
C ASP A 210 2.63 3.33 -12.14
N ALA A 211 3.43 2.87 -11.17
CA ALA A 211 2.95 2.37 -9.88
C ALA A 211 2.67 3.49 -8.85
N PHE A 212 3.15 4.72 -9.10
CA PHE A 212 3.07 5.83 -8.17
C PHE A 212 1.79 6.65 -8.36
N ALA A 213 1.11 6.95 -7.26
CA ALA A 213 -0.06 7.81 -7.24
C ALA A 213 0.03 8.85 -6.12
N VAL A 214 -0.40 10.08 -6.40
CA VAL A 214 -0.64 11.10 -5.38
C VAL A 214 -2.01 10.85 -4.75
N LEU A 215 -2.07 10.87 -3.43
CA LEU A 215 -3.32 10.79 -2.66
C LEU A 215 -3.88 12.22 -2.48
N ASN A 216 -5.19 12.36 -2.65
CA ASN A 216 -5.92 13.62 -2.51
C ASN A 216 -6.52 13.78 -1.11
#